data_AF-A0A917R009-F1
#
_entry.id   AF-A0A917R009-F1
#
_cell.length_a   1.000
_cell.length_b   1.000
_cell.length_c   1.000
_cell.angle_alpha   90.00
_cell.angle_beta   90.00
_cell.angle_gamma   90.00
#
_symmetry.space_group_name_H-M   'P 1'
#
loop_
_entity.id
_entity.type
_entity.pdbx_description
1 polymer ?
#
loop_
_entity_poly.entity_id
_entity_poly.type
_entity_poly.pdbx_seq_one_letter_code
_entity_poly.pdbx_strand_id
1 'polypeptide(L)'
;MVEERGTPSAGPADGSYGPQADDAVQDMEVKLAELEDRWLRSAAELDNLRKRVARDAERIRADERARTVREVLPVVDNLDLALRHADAEAGSVVEGVRAVRDQAVSTLARLGFPRHEELGVPFDPVHHEAVGTVADPELPAGTVAGVVRPGYGDADHQLRPAAVIVAMTPEQAPVEPVERVEQADLGELTEQADLGEQAERVEQADLGELTEQAERQAEEAEPAEQDERGAPPGSAR
;
A
#
# COMPACT_ATOMS: atom_id res chain seq x y z
N MET A 1 -102.82 -47.56 -22.15
CA MET A 1 -102.83 -46.59 -21.05
C MET A 1 -101.37 -46.22 -20.80
N VAL A 2 -100.76 -45.26 -21.50
CA VAL A 2 -101.02 -43.81 -21.49
C VAL A 2 -101.20 -43.32 -20.05
N GLU A 3 -100.17 -42.69 -19.50
CA GLU A 3 -100.18 -41.24 -19.26
C GLU A 3 -98.76 -40.67 -19.06
N GLU A 4 -98.49 -39.61 -19.83
CA GLU A 4 -97.39 -38.65 -19.66
C GLU A 4 -97.55 -37.82 -18.37
N ARG A 5 -96.43 -37.22 -17.93
CA ARG A 5 -96.23 -35.82 -17.48
C ARG A 5 -95.07 -35.79 -16.48
N GLY A 6 -94.07 -34.92 -16.55
CA GLY A 6 -93.75 -33.82 -17.45
C GLY A 6 -92.37 -33.30 -17.07
N THR A 7 -91.61 -32.83 -18.06
CA THR A 7 -90.35 -32.11 -17.89
C THR A 7 -90.56 -30.84 -17.06
N PRO A 8 -89.73 -30.54 -16.04
CA PRO A 8 -89.75 -29.22 -15.43
C PRO A 8 -89.21 -28.20 -16.44
N SER A 9 -90.13 -27.35 -16.89
CA SER A 9 -89.90 -26.16 -17.70
C SER A 9 -88.94 -25.21 -16.97
N ALA A 10 -87.82 -24.87 -17.62
CA ALA A 10 -87.01 -23.71 -17.27
C ALA A 10 -87.85 -22.45 -17.49
N GLY A 11 -88.35 -21.87 -16.39
CA GLY A 11 -88.94 -20.53 -16.37
C GLY A 11 -87.85 -19.46 -16.36
N PRO A 12 -88.14 -18.25 -16.84
CA PRO A 12 -87.14 -17.22 -17.12
C PRO A 12 -86.51 -16.72 -15.82
N ALA A 13 -85.20 -16.44 -15.87
CA ALA A 13 -84.48 -15.72 -14.83
C ALA A 13 -85.06 -14.30 -14.75
N ASP A 14 -86.01 -14.11 -13.83
CA ASP A 14 -86.61 -12.81 -13.55
C ASP A 14 -85.62 -11.98 -12.73
N GLY A 15 -85.24 -10.84 -13.32
CA GLY A 15 -84.25 -9.92 -12.79
C GLY A 15 -84.81 -9.12 -11.62
N SER A 16 -84.64 -9.64 -10.41
CA SER A 16 -84.79 -8.87 -9.18
C SER A 16 -83.61 -9.11 -8.25
N TYR A 17 -82.44 -8.63 -8.68
CA TYR A 17 -81.43 -8.16 -7.73
C TYR A 17 -82.01 -6.85 -7.15
N GLY A 18 -82.55 -6.92 -5.94
CA GLY A 18 -83.19 -5.75 -5.31
C GLY A 18 -82.19 -4.64 -4.97
N PRO A 19 -82.69 -3.42 -4.65
CA PRO A 19 -81.87 -2.22 -4.38
C PRO A 19 -80.76 -2.41 -3.33
N GLN A 20 -80.88 -3.41 -2.45
CA GLN A 20 -79.88 -3.76 -1.44
C GLN A 20 -78.56 -4.28 -2.00
N ALA A 21 -78.57 -4.89 -3.18
CA ALA A 21 -77.34 -5.38 -3.82
C ALA A 21 -76.61 -4.24 -4.55
N ASP A 22 -77.35 -3.31 -5.14
CA ASP A 22 -76.79 -2.10 -5.76
C ASP A 22 -76.18 -1.17 -4.69
N ASP A 23 -76.84 -1.02 -3.54
CA ASP A 23 -76.31 -0.27 -2.39
C ASP A 23 -75.01 -0.90 -1.85
N ALA A 24 -74.93 -2.24 -1.77
CA ALA A 24 -73.73 -2.93 -1.33
C ALA A 24 -72.54 -2.80 -2.29
N VAL A 25 -72.82 -2.75 -3.61
CA VAL A 25 -71.80 -2.49 -4.64
C VAL A 25 -71.30 -1.06 -4.55
N GLN A 26 -72.19 -0.07 -4.38
CA GLN A 26 -71.80 1.32 -4.18
C GLN A 26 -70.94 1.52 -2.93
N ASP A 27 -71.33 0.91 -1.81
CA ASP A 27 -70.54 0.94 -0.56
C ASP A 27 -69.14 0.33 -0.74
N MET A 28 -69.02 -0.72 -1.54
CA MET A 28 -67.73 -1.33 -1.87
C MET A 28 -66.87 -0.44 -2.76
N GLU A 29 -67.46 0.21 -3.76
CA GLU A 29 -66.78 1.16 -4.65
C GLU A 29 -66.24 2.37 -3.87
N VAL A 30 -67.02 2.92 -2.92
CA VAL A 30 -66.58 4.01 -2.04
C VAL A 30 -65.38 3.57 -1.19
N LYS A 31 -65.46 2.40 -0.55
CA LYS A 31 -64.34 1.87 0.26
C LYS A 31 -63.09 1.59 -0.57
N LEU A 32 -63.25 1.14 -1.81
CA LEU A 32 -62.15 0.93 -2.74
C LEU A 32 -61.48 2.26 -3.09
N ALA A 33 -62.26 3.28 -3.44
CA ALA A 33 -61.75 4.61 -3.73
C ALA A 33 -61.01 5.24 -2.52
N GLU A 34 -61.53 5.07 -1.30
CA GLU A 34 -60.85 5.51 -0.07
C GLU A 34 -59.55 4.76 0.22
N LEU A 35 -59.48 3.46 -0.12
CA LEU A 35 -58.26 2.66 0.00
C LEU A 35 -57.24 3.07 -1.04
N GLU A 36 -57.65 3.27 -2.29
CA GLU A 36 -56.79 3.72 -3.39
C GLU A 36 -56.21 5.10 -3.08
N ASP A 37 -57.03 6.05 -2.64
CA ASP A 37 -56.56 7.38 -2.25
C ASP A 37 -55.56 7.32 -1.09
N ARG A 38 -55.84 6.52 -0.04
CA ARG A 38 -54.88 6.30 1.05
C ARG A 38 -53.59 5.67 0.54
N TRP A 39 -53.68 4.69 -0.34
CA TRP A 39 -52.52 4.02 -0.91
C TRP A 39 -51.67 4.96 -1.76
N LEU A 40 -52.28 5.76 -2.64
CA LEU A 40 -51.58 6.78 -3.42
C LEU A 40 -50.87 7.80 -2.51
N ARG A 41 -51.56 8.27 -1.46
CA ARG A 41 -50.96 9.19 -0.48
C ARG A 41 -49.77 8.55 0.24
N SER A 42 -49.90 7.33 0.74
CA SER A 42 -48.79 6.60 1.37
C SER A 42 -47.64 6.33 0.39
N ALA A 43 -47.94 6.01 -0.87
CA ALA A 43 -46.91 5.80 -1.89
C ALA A 43 -46.13 7.10 -2.17
N ALA A 44 -46.81 8.24 -2.22
CA ALA A 44 -46.18 9.55 -2.36
C ALA A 44 -45.34 9.92 -1.13
N GLU A 45 -45.83 9.65 0.09
CA GLU A 45 -45.06 9.84 1.33
C GLU A 45 -43.77 9.01 1.35
N LEU A 46 -43.84 7.76 0.91
CA LEU A 46 -42.66 6.89 0.80
C LEU A 46 -41.66 7.39 -0.23
N ASP A 47 -42.12 7.88 -1.39
CA ASP A 47 -41.24 8.49 -2.39
C ASP A 47 -40.55 9.76 -1.85
N ASN A 48 -41.31 10.62 -1.15
CA ASN A 48 -40.77 11.80 -0.49
C ASN A 48 -39.76 11.43 0.61
N LEU A 49 -40.04 10.41 1.41
CA LEU A 49 -39.12 9.91 2.43
C LEU A 49 -37.83 9.37 1.81
N ARG A 50 -37.93 8.53 0.76
CA ARG A 50 -36.74 8.02 0.04
C ARG A 50 -35.87 9.15 -0.48
N LYS A 51 -36.48 10.15 -1.12
CA LYS A 51 -35.77 11.35 -1.61
C LYS A 51 -35.14 12.15 -0.48
N ARG A 52 -35.80 12.27 0.67
CA ARG A 52 -35.25 12.95 1.86
C ARG A 52 -34.07 12.16 2.44
N VAL A 53 -34.21 10.87 2.67
CA VAL A 53 -33.17 10.00 3.21
C VAL A 53 -31.93 10.00 2.33
N ALA A 54 -32.10 9.95 1.00
CA ALA A 54 -30.97 10.04 0.07
C ALA A 54 -30.20 11.36 0.20
N ARG A 55 -30.91 12.49 0.34
CA ARG A 55 -30.29 13.81 0.55
C ARG A 55 -29.62 13.92 1.92
N ASP A 56 -30.28 13.42 2.97
CA ASP A 56 -29.73 13.43 4.32
C ASP A 56 -28.47 12.56 4.42
N ALA A 57 -28.46 11.39 3.76
CA ALA A 57 -27.29 10.53 3.69
C ALA A 57 -26.09 11.23 3.03
N GLU A 58 -26.31 11.95 1.92
CA GLU A 58 -25.23 12.70 1.27
C GLU A 58 -24.74 13.87 2.13
N ARG A 59 -25.65 14.57 2.82
CA ARG A 59 -25.28 15.62 3.78
C ARG A 59 -24.43 15.04 4.92
N ILE A 60 -24.86 13.94 5.53
CA ILE A 60 -24.11 13.29 6.61
C ILE A 60 -22.72 12.88 6.13
N ARG A 61 -22.59 12.28 4.93
CA ARG A 61 -21.27 11.97 4.35
C ARG A 61 -20.40 13.20 4.15
N ALA A 62 -20.96 14.32 3.70
CA ALA A 62 -20.23 15.57 3.54
C ALA A 62 -19.78 16.13 4.90
N ASP A 63 -20.67 16.10 5.90
CA ASP A 63 -20.39 16.60 7.26
C ASP A 63 -19.32 15.76 7.96
N GLU A 64 -19.39 14.43 7.86
CA GLU A 64 -18.37 13.52 8.39
C GLU A 64 -17.02 13.70 7.68
N ARG A 65 -17.01 13.82 6.34
CA ARG A 65 -15.77 14.17 5.61
C ARG A 65 -15.16 15.47 6.12
N ALA A 66 -15.98 16.51 6.30
CA ALA A 66 -15.51 17.80 6.82
C ALA A 66 -15.01 17.68 8.28
N ARG A 67 -15.66 16.86 9.11
CA ARG A 67 -15.22 16.57 10.48
C ARG A 67 -13.86 15.88 10.49
N THR A 68 -13.68 14.82 9.70
CA THR A 68 -12.39 14.11 9.60
C THR A 68 -11.27 15.04 9.13
N VAL A 69 -11.53 15.84 8.09
CA VAL A 69 -10.51 16.78 7.57
C VAL A 69 -10.15 17.85 8.62
N ARG A 70 -11.12 18.36 9.38
CA ARG A 70 -10.85 19.31 10.47
C ARG A 70 -9.93 18.74 11.56
N GLU A 71 -10.03 17.46 11.86
CA GLU A 71 -9.17 16.81 12.84
C GLU A 71 -7.75 16.57 12.33
N VAL A 72 -7.58 16.35 11.02
CA VAL A 72 -6.27 16.11 10.39
C VAL A 72 -5.55 17.41 10.02
N LEU A 73 -6.27 18.50 9.77
CA LEU A 73 -5.70 19.79 9.36
C LEU A 73 -4.53 20.27 10.24
N PRO A 74 -4.57 20.16 11.59
CA PRO A 74 -3.44 20.57 12.43
C PRO A 74 -2.12 19.83 12.15
N VAL A 75 -2.17 18.63 11.57
CA VAL A 75 -0.97 17.89 11.16
C VAL A 75 -0.30 18.58 9.97
N VAL A 76 -1.08 19.07 9.01
CA VAL A 76 -0.59 19.83 7.85
C VAL A 76 -0.02 21.17 8.31
N ASP A 77 -0.73 21.87 9.20
CA ASP A 77 -0.26 23.13 9.76
C ASP A 77 1.12 22.99 10.44
N ASN A 78 1.32 21.89 11.17
CA ASN A 78 2.60 21.61 11.83
C ASN A 78 3.69 21.11 10.87
N LEU A 79 3.34 20.44 9.77
CA LEU A 79 4.29 20.15 8.68
C LEU A 79 4.79 21.44 8.02
N ASP A 80 3.88 22.35 7.67
CA ASP A 80 4.22 23.65 7.10
C ASP A 80 5.10 24.47 8.06
N LEU A 81 4.78 24.41 9.36
CA LEU A 81 5.60 25.03 10.39
C LEU A 81 7.01 24.43 10.42
N ALA A 82 7.14 23.10 10.42
CA ALA A 82 8.42 22.41 10.44
C ALA A 82 9.27 22.77 9.20
N LEU A 83 8.66 22.82 8.01
CA LEU A 83 9.35 23.18 6.78
C LEU A 83 9.87 24.63 6.79
N ARG A 84 9.13 25.58 7.37
CA ARG A 84 9.60 26.97 7.50
C ARG A 84 10.82 27.13 8.42
N HIS A 85 11.02 26.20 9.34
CA HIS A 85 12.14 26.20 10.28
C HIS A 85 13.28 25.28 9.82
N ALA A 86 13.18 24.67 8.64
CA ALA A 86 14.13 23.66 8.17
C ALA A 86 15.53 24.20 7.86
N ASP A 87 15.63 25.48 7.54
CA ASP A 87 16.91 26.13 7.24
C ASP A 87 17.73 26.47 8.51
N ALA A 88 17.16 26.30 9.71
CA ALA A 88 17.82 26.69 10.95
C ALA A 88 18.88 25.66 11.41
N GLU A 89 18.54 24.37 11.48
CA GLU A 89 19.45 23.24 11.76
C GLU A 89 18.81 21.89 11.40
N ALA A 90 19.56 20.94 10.83
CA ALA A 90 19.03 19.62 10.44
C ALA A 90 18.46 18.79 11.61
N GLY A 91 18.97 18.99 12.84
CA GLY A 91 18.48 18.29 14.04
C GLY A 91 17.08 18.72 14.47
N SER A 92 16.75 20.01 14.32
CA SER A 92 15.43 20.56 14.70
C SER A 92 14.33 20.06 13.77
N VAL A 93 14.66 19.77 12.51
CA VAL A 93 13.74 19.20 11.53
C VAL A 93 13.32 17.79 11.90
N VAL A 94 14.27 16.94 12.32
CA VAL A 94 13.97 15.55 12.69
C VAL A 94 13.05 15.50 13.91
N GLU A 95 13.28 16.37 14.90
CA GLU A 95 12.42 16.47 16.08
C GLU A 95 11.01 17.01 15.72
N GLY A 96 10.93 18.04 14.88
CA GLY A 96 9.65 18.57 14.38
C GLY A 96 8.85 17.52 13.61
N VAL A 97 9.48 16.75 12.72
CA VAL A 97 8.84 15.66 11.97
C VAL A 97 8.36 14.54 12.91
N ARG A 98 9.13 14.20 13.95
CA ARG A 98 8.68 13.22 14.96
C ARG A 98 7.45 13.72 15.71
N ALA A 99 7.44 14.97 16.16
CA ALA A 99 6.30 15.57 16.86
C ALA A 99 5.03 15.57 15.98
N VAL A 100 5.16 15.93 14.70
CA VAL A 100 4.06 15.86 13.73
C VAL A 100 3.56 14.43 13.56
N ARG A 101 4.47 13.47 13.43
CA ARG A 101 4.10 12.05 13.27
C ARG A 101 3.32 11.55 14.49
N ASP A 102 3.76 11.88 15.70
CA ASP A 102 3.09 11.46 16.92
C ASP A 102 1.71 12.13 17.08
N GLN A 103 1.58 13.39 16.66
CA GLN A 103 0.29 14.06 16.56
C GLN A 103 -0.64 13.38 15.56
N ALA A 104 -0.13 13.00 14.38
CA ALA A 104 -0.92 12.30 13.37
C ALA A 104 -1.45 10.95 13.89
N VAL A 105 -0.60 10.18 14.58
CA VAL A 105 -0.99 8.91 15.22
C VAL A 105 -2.07 9.13 16.27
N SER A 106 -1.92 10.15 17.13
CA SER A 106 -2.91 10.51 18.14
C SER A 106 -4.25 10.92 17.52
N THR A 107 -4.23 11.70 16.43
CA THR A 107 -5.44 12.07 15.70
C THR A 107 -6.16 10.85 15.12
N LEU A 108 -5.43 9.89 14.53
CA LEU A 108 -6.03 8.65 14.02
C LEU A 108 -6.68 7.83 15.14
N ALA A 109 -6.02 7.71 16.30
CA ALA A 109 -6.60 7.03 17.46
C ALA A 109 -7.89 7.71 17.94
N ARG A 110 -7.95 9.05 17.99
CA ARG A 110 -9.17 9.80 18.34
C ARG A 110 -10.30 9.64 17.33
N LEU A 111 -9.97 9.38 16.06
CA LEU A 111 -10.95 9.07 15.01
C LEU A 111 -11.44 7.61 15.05
N GLY A 112 -10.97 6.80 16.00
CA GLY A 112 -11.36 5.39 16.15
C GLY A 112 -10.44 4.40 15.45
N PHE A 113 -9.26 4.83 15.02
CA PHE A 113 -8.29 4.00 14.32
C PHE A 113 -6.96 3.93 15.09
N PRO A 114 -6.88 3.16 16.18
CA PRO A 114 -5.64 2.99 16.93
C PRO A 114 -4.55 2.35 16.05
N ARG A 115 -3.29 2.67 16.33
CA ARG A 115 -2.12 2.13 15.64
C ARG A 115 -1.73 0.79 16.28
N HIS A 116 -1.48 -0.21 15.44
CA HIS A 116 -1.01 -1.53 15.85
C HIS A 116 0.40 -1.78 15.31
N GLU A 117 1.36 -1.98 16.22
CA GLU A 117 2.76 -2.26 15.89
C GLU A 117 3.47 -3.13 16.95
N GLU A 118 2.68 -3.98 17.61
CA GLU A 118 3.14 -4.82 18.71
C GLU A 118 4.07 -5.94 18.20
N LEU A 119 5.15 -6.17 18.94
CA LEU A 119 6.10 -7.25 18.70
C LEU A 119 5.93 -8.33 19.77
N GLY A 120 6.22 -9.58 19.41
CA GLY A 120 6.11 -10.70 20.34
C GLY A 120 4.68 -11.19 20.60
N VAL A 121 3.70 -10.65 19.87
CA VAL A 121 2.30 -11.09 19.95
C VAL A 121 2.03 -12.24 18.96
N PRO A 122 1.09 -13.15 19.26
CA PRO A 122 0.68 -14.17 18.31
C PRO A 122 0.18 -13.56 17.00
N PHE A 123 0.49 -14.20 15.88
CA PHE A 123 -0.05 -13.80 14.58
C PHE A 123 -1.58 -13.98 14.57
N ASP A 124 -2.29 -12.95 14.13
CA ASP A 124 -3.75 -12.92 14.02
C ASP A 124 -4.11 -12.51 12.59
N PRO A 125 -4.71 -13.40 11.78
CA PRO A 125 -5.10 -13.08 10.40
C PRO A 125 -6.07 -11.90 10.26
N VAL A 126 -6.81 -11.54 11.32
CA VAL A 126 -7.71 -10.38 11.30
C VAL A 126 -6.89 -9.09 11.28
N HIS A 127 -5.91 -8.96 12.18
CA HIS A 127 -5.17 -7.72 12.39
C HIS A 127 -3.82 -7.67 11.66
N HIS A 128 -3.30 -8.82 11.21
CA HIS A 128 -1.95 -8.98 10.67
C HIS A 128 -1.94 -9.56 9.25
N GLU A 129 -1.08 -9.00 8.41
CA GLU A 129 -0.74 -9.49 7.07
C GLU A 129 0.72 -9.97 7.11
N ALA A 130 0.95 -11.28 6.99
CA ALA A 130 2.31 -11.83 6.98
C ALA A 130 2.98 -11.56 5.63
N VAL A 131 3.99 -10.70 5.61
CA VAL A 131 4.76 -10.35 4.40
C VAL A 131 6.10 -11.08 4.31
N GLY A 132 6.48 -11.78 5.38
CA GLY A 132 7.71 -12.56 5.43
C GLY A 132 7.78 -13.42 6.68
N THR A 133 8.79 -14.28 6.71
CA THR A 133 9.07 -15.17 7.82
C THR A 133 10.53 -15.09 8.21
N VAL A 134 10.84 -15.21 9.50
CA VAL A 134 12.21 -15.23 10.00
C VAL A 134 12.41 -16.42 10.91
N ALA A 135 13.56 -17.10 10.78
CA ALA A 135 13.97 -18.11 11.73
C ALA A 135 14.55 -17.41 12.95
N ASP A 136 13.79 -17.39 14.04
CA ASP A 136 14.21 -16.78 15.31
C ASP A 136 14.09 -17.83 16.42
N PRO A 137 15.19 -18.27 17.05
CA PRO A 137 15.15 -19.25 18.13
C PRO A 137 14.61 -18.68 19.45
N GLU A 138 14.52 -17.35 19.59
CA GLU A 138 14.03 -16.70 20.81
C GLU A 138 12.50 -16.53 20.82
N LEU A 139 11.87 -16.56 19.65
CA LEU A 139 10.43 -16.38 19.49
C LEU A 139 9.71 -17.69 19.13
N PRO A 140 8.56 -18.01 19.77
CA PRO A 140 7.75 -19.14 19.37
C PRO A 140 7.28 -19.03 17.91
N ALA A 141 7.20 -20.16 17.21
CA ALA A 141 6.65 -20.21 15.85
C ALA A 141 5.22 -19.63 15.80
N GLY A 142 4.94 -18.79 14.80
CA GLY A 142 3.66 -18.10 14.66
C GLY A 142 3.54 -16.79 15.43
N THR A 143 4.65 -16.25 15.96
CA THR A 143 4.69 -14.95 16.68
C THR A 143 5.14 -13.83 15.74
N VAL A 144 4.65 -12.60 15.93
CA VAL A 144 5.14 -11.41 15.22
C VAL A 144 6.55 -11.06 15.68
N ALA A 145 7.53 -11.30 14.81
CA ALA A 145 8.94 -10.98 15.03
C ALA A 145 9.30 -9.55 14.62
N GLY A 146 8.56 -8.99 13.65
CA GLY A 146 8.81 -7.64 13.15
C GLY A 146 7.56 -7.03 12.52
N VAL A 147 7.47 -5.69 12.53
CA VAL A 147 6.40 -4.94 11.85
C VAL A 147 7.05 -4.08 10.78
N VAL A 148 6.80 -4.41 9.51
CA VAL A 148 7.28 -3.65 8.34
C VAL A 148 6.43 -2.41 8.13
N ARG A 149 5.12 -2.53 8.41
CA ARG A 149 4.17 -1.42 8.29
C ARG A 149 3.12 -1.51 9.38
N PRO A 150 2.90 -0.45 10.16
CA PRO A 150 1.91 -0.48 11.23
C PRO A 150 0.49 -0.58 10.67
N GLY A 151 -0.35 -1.35 11.36
CA GLY A 151 -1.78 -1.46 11.13
C GLY A 151 -2.55 -0.29 11.76
N TYR A 152 -3.78 -0.06 11.30
CA TYR A 152 -4.67 0.95 11.89
C TYR A 152 -6.12 0.47 11.91
N GLY A 153 -6.77 0.65 13.06
CA GLY A 153 -8.15 0.24 13.30
C GLY A 153 -8.28 -1.06 14.06
N ASP A 154 -9.50 -1.35 14.49
CA ASP A 154 -9.84 -2.56 15.26
C ASP A 154 -10.68 -3.53 14.40
N ALA A 155 -10.97 -4.72 14.91
CA ALA A 155 -11.71 -5.77 14.20
C ALA A 155 -13.02 -5.29 13.53
N ASP A 156 -13.75 -4.37 14.16
CA ASP A 156 -15.02 -3.84 13.63
C ASP A 156 -14.81 -2.72 12.58
N HIS A 157 -13.67 -2.01 12.66
CA HIS A 157 -13.41 -0.79 11.87
C HIS A 157 -11.94 -0.72 11.44
N GLN A 158 -11.50 -1.73 10.70
CA GLN A 158 -10.12 -1.84 10.25
C GLN A 158 -9.88 -1.03 8.97
N LEU A 159 -8.86 -0.15 8.99
CA LEU A 159 -8.40 0.56 7.78
C LEU A 159 -7.38 -0.25 7.01
N ARG A 160 -6.43 -0.86 7.74
CA ARG A 160 -5.44 -1.77 7.16
C ARG A 160 -4.84 -2.69 8.23
N PRO A 161 -4.55 -3.96 7.91
CA PRO A 161 -3.76 -4.83 8.77
C PRO A 161 -2.32 -4.32 8.91
N ALA A 162 -1.64 -4.75 9.97
CA ALA A 162 -0.20 -4.54 10.10
C ALA A 162 0.55 -5.53 9.21
N ALA A 163 1.50 -5.06 8.41
CA ALA A 163 2.37 -5.92 7.64
C ALA A 163 3.50 -6.43 8.55
N VAL A 164 3.51 -7.73 8.82
CA VAL A 164 4.38 -8.34 9.84
C VAL A 164 5.28 -9.42 9.26
N ILE A 165 6.41 -9.63 9.95
CA ILE A 165 7.30 -10.77 9.76
C ILE A 165 6.99 -11.75 10.89
N VAL A 166 6.72 -13.00 10.55
CA VAL A 166 6.34 -14.04 11.51
C VAL A 166 7.53 -14.94 11.81
N ALA A 167 7.78 -15.21 13.10
CA ALA A 167 8.76 -16.17 13.53
C ALA A 167 8.35 -17.58 13.10
N MET A 168 9.28 -18.32 12.53
CA MET A 168 9.14 -19.76 12.27
C MET A 168 10.25 -20.51 12.98
N THR A 169 10.00 -21.76 13.31
CA THR A 169 11.07 -22.65 13.77
C THR A 169 12.10 -22.84 12.65
N PRO A 170 13.40 -23.01 12.96
CA PRO A 170 14.46 -23.18 11.95
C PRO A 170 14.22 -24.33 10.96
N GLU A 171 13.45 -25.34 11.37
CA GLU A 171 13.07 -26.48 10.53
C GLU A 171 12.03 -26.14 9.46
N GLN A 172 11.31 -25.02 9.60
CA GLN A 172 10.26 -24.56 8.68
C GLN A 172 10.71 -23.38 7.80
N ALA A 173 11.97 -22.94 7.90
CA ALA A 173 12.50 -21.90 7.04
C ALA A 173 12.46 -22.35 5.57
N PRO A 174 12.11 -21.47 4.61
CA PRO A 174 12.26 -21.77 3.20
C PRO A 174 13.71 -22.18 2.93
N VAL A 175 13.91 -23.44 2.59
CA VAL A 175 15.21 -23.92 2.11
C VAL A 175 15.38 -23.28 0.73
N GLU A 176 16.13 -22.18 0.66
CA GLU A 176 16.68 -21.72 -0.62
C GLU A 176 17.35 -22.95 -1.26
N PRO A 177 16.98 -23.33 -2.50
CA PRO A 177 17.60 -24.47 -3.14
C PRO A 177 19.08 -24.12 -3.27
N VAL A 178 19.92 -24.81 -2.49
CA VAL A 178 21.36 -24.81 -2.73
C VAL A 178 21.51 -25.34 -4.14
N GLU A 179 21.82 -24.46 -5.11
CA GLU A 179 22.22 -24.86 -6.44
C GLU A 179 23.43 -25.77 -6.26
N ARG A 180 23.17 -27.07 -6.28
CA ARG A 180 24.20 -28.09 -6.31
C ARG A 180 24.86 -27.91 -7.66
N VAL A 181 25.97 -27.19 -7.69
CA VAL A 181 26.88 -27.18 -8.83
C VAL A 181 27.30 -28.63 -9.03
N GLU A 182 26.67 -29.31 -9.99
CA GLU A 182 27.09 -30.63 -10.42
C GLU A 182 28.53 -30.51 -10.91
N GLN A 183 29.43 -31.24 -10.26
CA GLN A 183 30.78 -31.48 -10.72
C GLN A 183 30.71 -32.25 -12.05
N ALA A 184 30.62 -31.53 -13.14
CA ALA A 184 30.79 -32.06 -14.49
C ALA A 184 31.38 -30.98 -15.39
N ASP A 185 32.67 -30.69 -15.21
CA ASP A 185 33.58 -30.53 -16.35
C ASP A 185 35.05 -30.58 -15.89
N LEU A 186 35.60 -31.78 -15.86
CA LEU A 186 37.04 -32.05 -15.69
C LEU A 186 37.69 -32.40 -17.05
N GLY A 187 37.22 -31.78 -18.14
CA GLY A 187 37.63 -32.11 -19.51
C GLY A 187 38.49 -31.09 -20.26
N GLU A 188 38.47 -29.79 -19.90
CA GLU A 188 38.99 -28.73 -20.81
C GLU A 188 40.03 -27.78 -20.19
N LEU A 189 40.81 -28.21 -19.19
CA LEU A 189 41.85 -27.37 -18.57
C LEU A 189 43.30 -27.80 -18.83
N THR A 190 43.59 -28.49 -19.93
CA THR A 190 44.99 -28.81 -20.31
C THR A 190 45.58 -27.95 -21.43
N GLU A 191 44.90 -26.89 -21.89
CA GLU A 191 45.44 -25.98 -22.93
C GLU A 191 45.74 -24.54 -22.48
N GLN A 192 45.46 -24.17 -21.22
CA GLN A 192 45.74 -22.81 -20.71
C GLN A 192 47.00 -22.69 -19.84
N ALA A 193 47.79 -23.75 -19.69
CA ALA A 193 49.03 -23.71 -18.93
C ALA A 193 50.24 -23.13 -19.70
N ASP A 194 50.12 -22.84 -21.01
CA ASP A 194 51.26 -22.42 -21.85
C ASP A 194 51.21 -20.93 -22.28
N LEU A 195 50.23 -20.16 -21.79
CA LEU A 195 50.12 -18.72 -22.05
C LEU A 195 50.64 -17.84 -20.90
N GLY A 196 50.84 -18.41 -19.71
CA GLY A 196 51.43 -17.70 -18.57
C GLY A 196 52.95 -17.52 -18.69
N GLU A 197 53.64 -18.48 -19.29
CA GLU A 197 55.12 -18.48 -19.39
C GLU A 197 55.64 -17.62 -20.56
N GLN A 198 54.78 -17.27 -21.53
CA GLN A 198 55.14 -16.36 -22.62
C GLN A 198 54.98 -14.87 -22.25
N ALA A 199 54.08 -14.53 -21.31
CA ALA A 199 53.88 -13.15 -20.87
C ALA A 199 55.06 -12.63 -20.03
N GLU A 200 55.63 -13.46 -19.14
CA GLU A 200 56.79 -13.07 -18.32
C GLU A 200 58.10 -12.91 -19.14
N ARG A 201 58.21 -13.58 -20.29
CA ARG A 201 59.39 -13.44 -21.19
C ARG A 201 59.37 -12.16 -22.02
N VAL A 202 58.20 -11.59 -22.33
CA VAL A 202 58.11 -10.33 -23.10
C VAL A 202 58.39 -9.13 -22.19
N GLU A 203 57.95 -9.16 -20.93
CA GLU A 203 58.16 -8.06 -19.98
C GLU A 203 59.63 -7.94 -19.51
N GLN A 204 60.37 -9.05 -19.42
CA GLN A 204 61.81 -9.03 -19.11
C GLN A 204 62.69 -8.60 -20.28
N ALA A 205 62.22 -8.71 -21.53
CA ALA A 205 62.98 -8.29 -22.71
C ALA A 205 62.97 -6.76 -22.90
N ASP A 206 61.83 -6.10 -22.65
CA ASP A 206 61.70 -4.64 -22.80
C ASP A 206 62.47 -3.84 -21.72
N LEU A 207 62.67 -4.41 -20.52
CA LEU A 207 63.43 -3.76 -19.45
C LEU A 207 64.96 -3.77 -19.69
N GLY A 208 65.47 -4.72 -20.49
CA GLY A 208 66.89 -4.81 -20.85
C GLY A 208 67.31 -3.77 -21.90
N GLU A 209 66.45 -3.50 -22.88
CA GLU A 209 66.76 -2.51 -23.93
C GLU A 209 66.72 -1.07 -23.43
N LEU A 210 65.84 -0.78 -22.45
CA LEU A 210 65.74 0.54 -21.82
C LEU A 210 66.93 0.88 -20.90
N THR A 211 67.54 -0.13 -20.28
CA THR A 211 68.72 0.07 -19.41
C THR A 211 69.99 0.31 -20.23
N GLU A 212 70.19 -0.38 -21.35
CA GLU A 212 71.32 -0.09 -22.26
C GLU A 212 71.20 1.28 -22.95
N GLN A 213 69.98 1.73 -23.28
CA GLN A 213 69.77 3.07 -23.86
C GLN A 213 70.06 4.20 -22.87
N ALA A 214 69.74 4.00 -21.58
CA ALA A 214 70.02 4.98 -20.52
C ALA A 214 71.53 5.09 -20.23
N GLU A 215 72.28 3.98 -20.25
CA GLU A 215 73.73 4.00 -20.04
C GLU A 215 74.48 4.68 -21.19
N ARG A 216 74.06 4.47 -22.45
CA ARG A 216 74.66 5.16 -23.61
C ARG A 216 74.41 6.67 -23.61
N GLN A 217 73.25 7.13 -23.13
CA GLN A 217 72.94 8.57 -23.03
C GLN A 217 73.68 9.26 -21.88
N ALA A 218 74.04 8.52 -20.83
CA ALA A 218 74.82 9.07 -19.72
C ALA A 218 76.31 9.24 -20.07
N GLU A 219 76.86 8.42 -20.96
CA GLU A 219 78.28 8.50 -21.38
C GLU A 219 78.55 9.62 -22.40
N GLU A 220 77.52 10.11 -23.09
CA GLU A 220 77.62 11.22 -24.07
C GLU A 220 77.55 12.62 -23.43
N ALA A 221 77.28 12.71 -22.12
CA ALA A 221 77.02 13.96 -21.42
C ALA A 221 78.02 14.24 -20.27
N GLU A 222 79.26 14.58 -20.62
CA GLU A 222 80.19 15.30 -19.72
C GLU A 222 80.86 16.51 -20.43
N PRO A 223 81.29 17.54 -19.68
CA PRO A 223 80.81 18.90 -19.91
C PRO A 223 81.83 19.85 -20.57
N ALA A 224 81.31 20.83 -21.33
CA ALA A 224 82.10 21.97 -21.78
C ALA A 224 82.02 23.13 -20.76
N GLU A 225 83.18 23.42 -20.19
CA GLU A 225 83.51 24.49 -19.26
C GLU A 225 83.64 25.86 -20.00
N GLN A 226 83.60 26.95 -19.22
CA GLN A 226 83.99 28.36 -19.55
C GLN A 226 82.93 29.22 -20.25
N ASP A 227 82.89 30.55 -20.12
CA ASP A 227 83.37 31.60 -19.20
C ASP A 227 82.51 32.81 -19.61
N GLU A 228 82.13 33.67 -18.66
CA GLU A 228 82.21 35.14 -18.77
C GLU A 228 81.15 35.88 -17.94
N ARG A 229 81.63 36.37 -16.79
CA ARG A 229 81.70 37.79 -16.40
C ARG A 229 80.47 38.68 -16.71
N GLY A 230 79.88 39.24 -15.66
CA GLY A 230 79.13 40.51 -15.80
C GLY A 230 78.23 40.89 -14.63
N ALA A 231 78.80 41.64 -13.69
CA ALA A 231 78.20 42.25 -12.50
C ALA A 231 77.01 43.25 -12.77
N PRO A 232 76.35 43.79 -11.71
CA PRO A 232 74.92 44.13 -11.60
C PRO A 232 74.68 45.67 -11.62
N PRO A 233 73.78 46.34 -10.85
CA PRO A 233 72.49 46.02 -10.19
C PRO A 233 71.36 47.06 -10.50
N GLY A 234 70.14 46.88 -10.00
CA GLY A 234 69.12 47.94 -10.05
C GLY A 234 67.87 47.67 -9.21
N SER A 235 67.71 48.45 -8.15
CA SER A 235 66.56 48.52 -7.25
C SER A 235 65.37 49.30 -7.86
N ALA A 236 64.28 49.34 -7.09
CA ALA A 236 63.00 50.06 -7.26
C ALA A 236 61.88 49.14 -7.82
N ARG A 237 60.70 49.06 -7.21
CA ARG A 237 60.07 49.89 -6.19
C ARG A 237 58.91 49.11 -5.56
#